data_AF-A0A662AH14-F1
#
_entry.id   AF-A0A662AH14-F1
#
_cell.length_a   1.000
_cell.length_b   1.000
_cell.length_c   1.000
_cell.angle_alpha   90.00
_cell.angle_beta   90.00
_cell.angle_gamma   90.00
#
_symmetry.space_group_name_H-M   'P 1'
#
loop_
_entity.id
_entity.type
_entity.pdbx_description
1 polymer ?
#
loop_
_entity_poly.entity_id
_entity_poly.type
_entity_poly.pdbx_seq_one_letter_code
_entity_poly.pdbx_strand_id
1 'polypeptide(L)'
;MRLNIKNYILIIILTGLFSCEKQEPVHYYIPDEVKTYGDFKIGSYWVYMVDSVNNEDSIWITDYNVGQNEEVIDKKVISVFEKITINITSKLDINNYIEINAEKKYNLLGFGEIDNNHNISYGVSFFYKNGFMPRQGSEDSIIIYNSYSIIGKNYENVLYKKTYNPILNLNDYTREYDTLEYWVAKNVGVIKKIIRNKYENHTYYLKRYNVIQ
;
A
#
# COMPACT_ATOMS: atom_id res chain seq x y z
N MET A 1 31.09 -14.39 60.06
CA MET A 1 30.55 -13.07 59.66
C MET A 1 29.03 -13.21 59.58
N ARG A 2 28.27 -12.68 60.56
CA ARG A 2 26.81 -12.80 60.60
C ARG A 2 26.19 -11.68 59.77
N LEU A 3 25.62 -12.02 58.61
CA LEU A 3 24.87 -11.07 57.80
C LEU A 3 23.58 -10.68 58.56
N ASN A 4 23.41 -9.38 58.78
CA ASN A 4 22.33 -8.80 59.57
C ASN A 4 21.01 -8.89 58.77
N ILE A 5 19.91 -9.32 59.39
CA ILE A 5 18.58 -9.47 58.75
C ILE A 5 18.13 -8.20 58.02
N LYS A 6 18.55 -7.03 58.51
CA LYS A 6 18.29 -5.72 57.87
C LYS A 6 18.89 -5.60 56.46
N ASN A 7 20.02 -6.27 56.19
CA ASN A 7 20.67 -6.25 54.87
C ASN A 7 19.90 -7.06 53.82
N TYR A 8 19.19 -8.13 54.23
CA TYR A 8 18.37 -8.93 53.32
C TYR A 8 17.12 -8.18 52.85
N ILE A 9 16.46 -7.45 53.76
CA ILE A 9 15.30 -6.62 53.42
C ILE A 9 15.69 -5.52 52.43
N LEU A 10 16.86 -4.89 52.62
CA LEU A 10 17.37 -3.88 51.70
C LEU A 10 17.65 -4.44 50.30
N ILE A 11 18.26 -5.63 50.21
CA ILE A 11 18.54 -6.29 48.91
C ILE A 11 17.23 -6.64 48.20
N ILE A 12 16.22 -7.17 48.91
CA ILE A 12 14.92 -7.51 48.32
C ILE A 12 14.22 -6.26 47.77
N ILE A 13 14.23 -5.15 48.52
CA ILE A 13 13.66 -3.87 48.08
C ILE A 13 14.41 -3.33 46.86
N LEU A 14 15.75 -3.37 46.85
CA LEU A 14 16.52 -2.96 45.68
C LEU A 14 16.23 -3.85 44.46
N THR A 15 16.11 -5.18 44.62
CA THR A 15 15.78 -6.07 43.49
C THR A 15 14.36 -5.88 42.96
N GLY A 16 13.41 -5.49 43.80
CA GLY A 16 12.03 -5.18 43.38
C GLY A 16 11.92 -3.87 42.60
N LEU A 17 12.80 -2.89 42.87
CA LEU A 17 12.82 -1.60 42.17
C LEU A 17 13.53 -1.65 40.81
N PHE A 18 14.32 -2.69 40.55
CA PHE A 18 14.91 -2.99 39.23
C PHE A 18 14.13 -4.06 38.47
N SER A 19 12.82 -4.19 38.74
CA SER A 19 11.95 -4.98 37.87
C SER A 19 11.89 -4.27 36.52
N CYS A 20 12.68 -4.76 35.57
CA CYS A 20 12.63 -4.33 34.18
C CYS A 20 11.24 -4.67 33.64
N GLU A 21 10.36 -3.68 33.57
CA GLU A 21 9.08 -3.86 32.90
C GLU A 21 9.37 -4.16 31.42
N LYS A 22 8.94 -5.34 31.00
CA LYS A 22 8.94 -5.69 29.58
C LYS A 22 8.00 -4.71 28.89
N GLN A 23 8.56 -3.78 28.12
CA GLN A 23 7.76 -2.91 27.26
C GLN A 23 7.12 -3.78 26.19
N GLU A 24 5.79 -3.82 26.18
CA GLU A 24 5.03 -4.44 25.10
C GLU A 24 5.17 -3.56 23.84
N PRO A 25 5.26 -4.17 22.65
CA PRO A 25 5.44 -3.43 21.41
C PRO A 25 4.23 -2.54 21.12
N VAL A 26 4.47 -1.43 20.43
CA VAL A 26 3.38 -0.56 19.96
C VAL A 26 2.78 -1.14 18.68
N HIS A 27 1.47 -1.36 18.66
CA HIS A 27 0.77 -1.86 17.49
C HIS A 27 0.17 -0.73 16.65
N TYR A 28 0.44 -0.76 15.35
CA TYR A 28 -0.12 0.14 14.35
C TYR A 28 -1.06 -0.64 13.44
N TYR A 29 -2.33 -0.25 13.43
CA TYR A 29 -3.39 -0.86 12.62
C TYR A 29 -3.72 0.03 11.43
N ILE A 30 -4.11 -0.60 10.32
CA ILE A 30 -4.60 0.09 9.13
C ILE A 30 -5.99 0.65 9.46
N PRO A 31 -6.23 1.97 9.35
CA PRO A 31 -7.55 2.54 9.59
C PRO A 31 -8.61 1.99 8.63
N ASP A 32 -9.83 1.77 9.12
CA ASP A 32 -10.96 1.27 8.31
C ASP A 32 -11.20 2.14 7.07
N GLU A 33 -11.00 3.45 7.19
CA GLU A 33 -11.12 4.37 6.06
C GLU A 33 -10.13 4.03 4.93
N VAL A 34 -8.91 3.63 5.24
CA VAL A 34 -7.93 3.21 4.22
C VAL A 34 -8.32 1.85 3.64
N LYS A 35 -8.81 0.92 4.48
CA LYS A 35 -9.30 -0.40 4.04
C LYS A 35 -10.40 -0.30 2.99
N THR A 36 -11.25 0.74 3.07
CA THR A 36 -12.30 0.95 2.05
C THR A 36 -11.77 1.17 0.63
N TYR A 37 -10.50 1.50 0.44
CA TYR A 37 -9.91 1.73 -0.89
C TYR A 37 -9.14 0.54 -1.47
N GLY A 38 -8.81 -0.47 -0.67
CA GLY A 38 -7.91 -1.53 -1.11
C GLY A 38 -8.09 -2.88 -0.44
N ASP A 39 -8.81 -3.01 0.68
CA ASP A 39 -8.91 -4.28 1.43
C ASP A 39 -9.98 -5.19 0.80
N PHE A 40 -9.70 -5.64 -0.42
CA PHE A 40 -10.59 -6.47 -1.21
C PHE A 40 -10.23 -7.95 -1.05
N LYS A 41 -11.23 -8.82 -0.88
CA LYS A 41 -11.05 -10.25 -0.66
C LYS A 41 -11.19 -11.06 -1.94
N ILE A 42 -10.72 -12.32 -1.89
CA ILE A 42 -10.92 -13.32 -2.96
C ILE A 42 -12.40 -13.37 -3.35
N GLY A 43 -12.65 -13.42 -4.67
CA GLY A 43 -13.99 -13.28 -5.27
C GLY A 43 -14.30 -11.87 -5.78
N SER A 44 -13.48 -10.87 -5.41
CA SER A 44 -13.52 -9.55 -6.04
C SER A 44 -12.91 -9.60 -7.45
N TYR A 45 -13.50 -8.83 -8.36
CA TYR A 45 -13.01 -8.69 -9.74
C TYR A 45 -13.37 -7.33 -10.34
N TRP A 46 -12.63 -6.96 -11.38
CA TRP A 46 -12.84 -5.75 -12.17
C TRP A 46 -12.70 -6.06 -13.65
N VAL A 47 -13.56 -5.46 -14.47
CA VAL A 47 -13.51 -5.54 -15.93
C VAL A 47 -13.30 -4.14 -16.48
N TYR A 48 -12.19 -3.94 -17.18
CA TYR A 48 -11.79 -2.67 -17.77
C TYR A 48 -11.96 -2.69 -19.28
N MET A 49 -12.35 -1.54 -19.82
CA MET A 49 -12.22 -1.23 -21.24
C MET A 49 -10.85 -0.59 -21.48
N VAL A 50 -10.10 -1.08 -22.48
CA VAL A 50 -8.76 -0.60 -22.82
C VAL A 50 -8.83 0.33 -24.04
N ASP A 51 -8.21 1.52 -23.94
CA ASP A 51 -8.05 2.52 -24.99
C ASP A 51 -9.33 3.00 -25.68
N SER A 52 -10.47 2.92 -25.01
CA SER A 52 -11.78 3.27 -25.58
C SER A 52 -12.16 2.46 -26.84
N VAL A 53 -11.49 1.33 -27.09
CA VAL A 53 -11.79 0.36 -28.14
C VAL A 53 -12.43 -0.90 -27.52
N ASN A 54 -13.03 -1.79 -28.31
CA ASN A 54 -13.74 -3.01 -27.87
C ASN A 54 -12.85 -4.07 -27.16
N ASN A 55 -11.66 -3.71 -26.67
CA ASN A 55 -10.80 -4.61 -25.92
C ASN A 55 -11.11 -4.51 -24.42
N GLU A 56 -11.27 -5.67 -23.80
CA GLU A 56 -11.55 -5.77 -22.37
C GLU A 56 -10.46 -6.56 -21.67
N ASP A 57 -9.99 -6.02 -20.54
CA ASP A 57 -9.21 -6.77 -19.58
C ASP A 57 -10.06 -7.09 -18.36
N SER A 58 -9.87 -8.28 -17.80
CA SER A 58 -10.51 -8.69 -16.55
C SER A 58 -9.42 -9.03 -15.57
N ILE A 59 -9.49 -8.44 -14.39
CA ILE A 59 -8.58 -8.71 -13.29
C ILE A 59 -9.36 -9.23 -12.08
N TRP A 60 -8.76 -10.14 -11.32
CA TRP A 60 -9.38 -10.71 -10.12
C TRP A 60 -8.34 -11.06 -9.08
N ILE A 61 -8.78 -11.13 -7.82
CA ILE A 61 -7.92 -11.47 -6.69
C ILE A 61 -7.67 -12.96 -6.66
N THR A 62 -6.40 -13.36 -6.65
CA THR A 62 -5.97 -14.76 -6.58
C THR A 62 -5.41 -15.12 -5.22
N ASP A 63 -4.90 -14.15 -4.48
CA ASP A 63 -4.37 -14.34 -3.13
C ASP A 63 -4.67 -13.13 -2.25
N TYR A 64 -4.91 -13.39 -0.96
CA TYR A 64 -5.24 -12.40 0.05
C TYR A 64 -4.53 -12.77 1.34
N ASN A 65 -3.54 -11.95 1.73
CA ASN A 65 -2.72 -12.17 2.91
C ASN A 65 -2.84 -11.00 3.88
N VAL A 66 -3.12 -11.30 5.14
CA VAL A 66 -3.02 -10.35 6.26
C VAL A 66 -1.86 -10.80 7.13
N GLY A 67 -0.89 -9.93 7.29
CA GLY A 67 0.31 -10.18 8.04
C GLY A 67 0.67 -8.99 8.93
N GLN A 68 1.85 -9.10 9.53
CA GLN A 68 2.43 -8.05 10.35
C GLN A 68 3.92 -7.90 10.03
N ASN A 69 4.41 -6.67 10.02
CA ASN A 69 5.84 -6.35 10.01
C ASN A 69 6.26 -5.95 11.42
N GLU A 70 7.48 -6.30 11.81
CA GLU A 70 8.05 -5.95 13.12
C GLU A 70 9.25 -5.01 12.94
N GLU A 71 9.28 -3.92 13.71
CA GLU A 71 10.48 -3.09 13.89
C GLU A 71 11.25 -3.62 15.10
N VAL A 72 12.48 -4.06 14.87
CA VAL A 72 13.34 -4.67 15.89
C VAL A 72 14.53 -3.76 16.16
N ILE A 73 14.70 -3.35 17.42
CA ILE A 73 15.88 -2.62 17.91
C ILE A 73 16.50 -3.42 19.05
N ASP A 74 17.81 -3.64 18.99
CA ASP A 74 18.55 -4.42 19.99
C ASP A 74 17.93 -5.80 20.30
N LYS A 75 17.47 -6.50 19.25
CA LYS A 75 16.77 -7.80 19.31
C LYS A 75 15.44 -7.78 20.06
N LYS A 76 14.85 -6.60 20.29
CA LYS A 76 13.52 -6.44 20.87
C LYS A 76 12.57 -5.83 19.83
N VAL A 77 11.38 -6.41 19.71
CA VAL A 77 10.29 -5.83 18.91
C VAL A 77 9.80 -4.58 19.62
N ILE A 78 9.88 -3.43 18.97
CA ILE A 78 9.42 -2.14 19.51
C ILE A 78 8.10 -1.69 18.87
N SER A 79 7.85 -2.11 17.63
CA SER A 79 6.64 -1.76 16.88
C SER A 79 6.19 -2.95 16.04
N VAL A 80 4.88 -3.12 15.90
CA VAL A 80 4.24 -4.10 15.02
C VAL A 80 3.27 -3.36 14.09
N PHE A 81 3.35 -3.61 12.79
CA PHE A 81 2.58 -2.92 11.76
C PHE A 81 1.70 -3.91 11.01
N GLU A 82 0.39 -3.65 10.94
CA GLU A 82 -0.53 -4.43 10.11
C GLU A 82 -0.22 -4.23 8.62
N LYS A 83 -0.13 -5.34 7.88
CA LYS A 83 0.09 -5.38 6.44
C LYS A 83 -0.99 -6.23 5.77
N ILE A 84 -1.52 -5.75 4.66
CA ILE A 84 -2.40 -6.50 3.76
C ILE A 84 -1.74 -6.54 2.38
N THR A 85 -1.60 -7.74 1.83
CA THR A 85 -1.08 -7.96 0.47
C THR A 85 -2.08 -8.77 -0.33
N ILE A 86 -2.38 -8.28 -1.53
CA ILE A 86 -3.38 -8.84 -2.42
C ILE A 86 -2.71 -9.03 -3.78
N ASN A 87 -2.67 -10.28 -4.25
CA ASN A 87 -2.21 -10.58 -5.60
C ASN A 87 -3.41 -10.59 -6.55
N ILE A 88 -3.21 -9.94 -7.68
CA ILE A 88 -4.22 -9.77 -8.73
C ILE A 88 -3.67 -10.37 -10.02
N THR A 89 -4.47 -11.19 -10.66
CA THR A 89 -4.15 -11.69 -12.01
C THR A 89 -4.99 -10.95 -13.03
N SER A 90 -4.37 -10.64 -14.18
CA SER A 90 -5.02 -10.07 -15.36
C SER A 90 -5.17 -11.15 -16.45
N LYS A 91 -6.14 -10.96 -17.36
CA LYS A 91 -6.29 -11.81 -18.53
C LYS A 91 -5.33 -11.39 -19.66
N LEU A 92 -5.08 -10.09 -19.81
CA LEU A 92 -4.27 -9.54 -20.89
C LEU A 92 -2.82 -9.28 -20.50
N ASP A 93 -2.51 -9.18 -19.21
CA ASP A 93 -1.25 -8.63 -18.75
C ASP A 93 -0.69 -9.30 -17.47
N ILE A 94 0.50 -8.82 -17.08
CA ILE A 94 1.33 -9.27 -15.96
C ILE A 94 0.56 -9.22 -14.63
N ASN A 95 1.01 -9.99 -13.64
CA ASN A 95 0.50 -9.98 -12.27
C ASN A 95 0.48 -8.56 -11.68
N ASN A 96 -0.70 -8.11 -11.27
CA ASN A 96 -0.90 -6.86 -10.54
C ASN A 96 -0.95 -7.15 -9.03
N TYR A 97 -0.81 -6.14 -8.20
CA TYR A 97 -0.97 -6.27 -6.75
C TYR A 97 -1.55 -5.02 -6.11
N ILE A 98 -2.18 -5.21 -4.94
CA ILE A 98 -2.54 -4.15 -4.01
C ILE A 98 -1.80 -4.44 -2.70
N GLU A 99 -1.17 -3.41 -2.15
CA GLU A 99 -0.55 -3.47 -0.83
C GLU A 99 -1.14 -2.37 0.05
N ILE A 100 -1.49 -2.71 1.28
CA ILE A 100 -1.91 -1.76 2.30
C ILE A 100 -1.03 -1.99 3.52
N ASN A 101 -0.42 -0.94 4.05
CA ASN A 101 0.48 -1.06 5.20
C ASN A 101 0.25 0.07 6.18
N ALA A 102 0.17 -0.26 7.46
CA ALA A 102 0.24 0.73 8.53
C ALA A 102 1.70 1.15 8.72
N GLU A 103 1.95 2.43 8.88
CA GLU A 103 3.29 2.96 9.19
C GLU A 103 3.21 3.89 10.39
N LYS A 104 4.34 4.07 11.09
CA LYS A 104 4.40 4.91 12.29
C LYS A 104 3.90 6.34 12.06
N LYS A 105 4.08 6.84 10.83
CA LYS A 105 3.76 8.23 10.47
C LYS A 105 2.62 8.35 9.46
N TYR A 106 2.29 7.29 8.73
CA TYR A 106 1.33 7.34 7.64
C TYR A 106 0.71 5.97 7.43
N ASN A 107 -0.29 5.85 6.57
CA ASN A 107 -0.69 4.56 6.02
C ASN A 107 -0.41 4.56 4.54
N LEU A 108 0.11 3.44 4.04
CA LEU A 108 0.39 3.23 2.64
C LEU A 108 -0.75 2.45 2.00
N LEU A 109 -1.21 2.91 0.85
CA LEU A 109 -2.01 2.14 -0.09
C LEU A 109 -1.28 2.14 -1.44
N GLY A 110 -0.69 1.02 -1.81
CA GLY A 110 0.03 0.79 -3.05
C GLY A 110 -0.79 0.01 -4.06
N PHE A 111 -0.75 0.42 -5.32
CA PHE A 111 -1.20 -0.35 -6.48
C PHE A 111 -0.03 -0.50 -7.43
N GLY A 112 0.19 -1.69 -7.97
CA GLY A 112 1.28 -1.86 -8.91
C GLY A 112 1.27 -3.18 -9.67
N GLU A 113 2.33 -3.38 -10.43
CA GLU A 113 2.62 -4.57 -11.22
C GLU A 113 3.89 -5.22 -10.67
N ILE A 114 3.88 -6.54 -10.61
CA ILE A 114 5.06 -7.35 -10.27
C ILE A 114 5.56 -8.05 -11.53
N ASP A 115 6.88 -8.06 -11.76
CA ASP A 115 7.45 -8.86 -12.84
C ASP A 115 7.33 -10.37 -12.54
N ASN A 116 7.76 -11.20 -13.49
CA ASN A 116 7.80 -12.65 -13.32
C ASN A 116 8.70 -13.13 -12.16
N ASN A 117 9.57 -12.26 -11.63
CA ASN A 117 10.43 -12.52 -10.48
C ASN A 117 9.85 -11.98 -9.17
N HIS A 118 8.60 -11.50 -9.18
CA HIS A 118 7.92 -10.86 -8.05
C HIS A 118 8.57 -9.53 -7.60
N ASN A 119 9.35 -8.87 -8.46
CA ASN A 119 9.80 -7.51 -8.21
C ASN A 119 8.72 -6.52 -8.63
N ILE A 120 8.51 -5.48 -7.81
CA ILE A 120 7.64 -4.36 -8.18
C ILE A 120 8.25 -3.67 -9.41
N SER A 121 7.58 -3.79 -10.54
CA SER A 121 7.99 -3.15 -11.79
C SER A 121 7.54 -1.70 -11.82
N TYR A 122 6.29 -1.47 -11.45
CA TYR A 122 5.61 -0.18 -11.54
C TYR A 122 4.57 -0.07 -10.45
N GLY A 123 4.37 1.12 -9.87
CA GLY A 123 3.30 1.31 -8.91
C GLY A 123 3.04 2.76 -8.51
N VAL A 124 1.88 2.97 -7.88
CA VAL A 124 1.47 4.23 -7.27
C VAL A 124 1.14 3.97 -5.81
N SER A 125 1.69 4.81 -4.95
CA SER A 125 1.49 4.76 -3.50
C SER A 125 0.73 5.98 -3.02
N PHE A 126 -0.39 5.77 -2.33
CA PHE A 126 -1.18 6.78 -1.64
C PHE A 126 -0.80 6.78 -0.16
N PHE A 127 -0.47 7.95 0.39
CA PHE A 127 -0.11 8.13 1.79
C PHE A 127 -1.27 8.80 2.53
N TYR A 128 -1.86 8.10 3.49
CA TYR A 128 -2.97 8.59 4.30
C TYR A 128 -2.48 9.10 5.68
N LYS A 129 -2.45 10.44 5.82
CA LYS A 129 -2.23 11.36 6.98
C LYS A 129 -1.08 11.10 7.99
N ASN A 130 -0.45 12.21 8.39
CA ASN A 130 0.59 12.48 9.42
C ASN A 130 2.08 12.19 9.11
N GLY A 131 2.43 12.00 7.84
CA GLY A 131 3.84 11.89 7.46
C GLY A 131 4.03 11.78 5.97
N PHE A 132 3.97 12.91 5.26
CA PHE A 132 4.58 12.99 3.94
C PHE A 132 6.08 12.75 4.11
N MET A 133 6.59 11.63 3.58
CA MET A 133 8.03 11.47 3.39
C MET A 133 8.38 11.91 1.96
N PRO A 134 9.17 12.99 1.78
CA PRO A 134 9.56 13.51 0.46
C PRO A 134 10.63 12.64 -0.22
N ARG A 135 10.72 11.34 0.11
CA ARG A 135 11.86 10.50 -0.32
C ARG A 135 11.65 9.75 -1.64
N GLN A 136 10.47 9.84 -2.23
CA GLN A 136 10.25 9.45 -3.63
C GLN A 136 9.89 10.70 -4.42
N GLY A 137 10.76 11.10 -5.34
CA GLY A 137 10.73 12.36 -6.07
C GLY A 137 9.58 12.50 -7.07
N SER A 138 8.35 12.62 -6.58
CA SER A 138 7.26 13.23 -7.36
C SER A 138 6.43 14.11 -6.43
N GLU A 139 6.46 15.42 -6.70
CA GLU A 139 5.77 16.50 -5.96
C GLU A 139 4.23 16.45 -6.07
N ASP A 140 3.64 15.44 -6.70
CA ASP A 140 2.20 15.41 -6.92
C ASP A 140 1.45 14.97 -5.65
N SER A 141 0.79 15.95 -5.02
CA SER A 141 -0.16 15.75 -3.94
C SER A 141 -1.30 14.83 -4.38
N ILE A 142 -1.79 13.97 -3.49
CA ILE A 142 -3.02 13.20 -3.73
C ILE A 142 -4.17 14.19 -3.88
N ILE A 143 -4.90 14.10 -4.99
CA ILE A 143 -6.12 14.88 -5.20
C ILE A 143 -7.31 14.03 -4.78
N ILE A 144 -8.23 14.62 -4.02
CA ILE A 144 -9.46 13.97 -3.58
C ILE A 144 -10.61 14.61 -4.33
N TYR A 145 -11.35 13.81 -5.09
CA TYR A 145 -12.59 14.21 -5.72
C TYR A 145 -13.77 13.71 -4.87
N ASN A 146 -14.68 14.60 -4.51
CA ASN A 146 -15.93 14.18 -3.87
C ASN A 146 -16.72 13.24 -4.80
N SER A 147 -16.78 13.57 -6.09
CA SER A 147 -17.40 12.76 -7.12
C SER A 147 -16.57 12.78 -8.41
N TYR A 148 -16.44 11.66 -9.10
CA TYR A 148 -15.79 11.55 -10.41
C TYR A 148 -16.56 10.62 -11.34
N SER A 149 -16.81 11.08 -12.56
CA SER A 149 -17.61 10.33 -13.54
C SER A 149 -16.75 9.73 -14.66
N ILE A 150 -16.94 8.44 -14.93
CA ILE A 150 -16.34 7.72 -16.06
C ILE A 150 -17.41 6.85 -16.74
N ILE A 151 -17.45 6.85 -18.07
CA ILE A 151 -18.38 6.04 -18.88
C ILE A 151 -19.84 6.13 -18.36
N GLY A 152 -20.31 7.34 -18.05
CA GLY A 152 -21.67 7.56 -17.56
C GLY A 152 -22.00 7.02 -16.15
N LYS A 153 -21.01 6.51 -15.41
CA LYS A 153 -21.14 6.14 -14.00
C LYS A 153 -20.43 7.17 -13.13
N ASN A 154 -21.06 7.55 -12.02
CA ASN A 154 -20.47 8.44 -11.03
C ASN A 154 -19.95 7.64 -9.82
N TYR A 155 -18.77 8.00 -9.34
CA TYR A 155 -18.10 7.38 -8.20
C TYR A 155 -17.79 8.44 -7.15
N GLU A 156 -18.02 8.11 -5.88
CA GLU A 156 -17.82 9.02 -4.76
C GLU A 156 -16.44 8.80 -4.09
N ASN A 157 -15.91 9.85 -3.48
CA ASN A 157 -14.66 9.86 -2.70
C ASN A 157 -13.48 9.23 -3.47
N VAL A 158 -13.15 9.79 -4.64
CA VAL A 158 -12.12 9.24 -5.53
C VAL A 158 -10.76 9.87 -5.24
N LEU A 159 -9.77 9.03 -4.96
CA LEU A 159 -8.37 9.42 -4.85
C LEU A 159 -7.74 9.43 -6.23
N TYR A 160 -7.00 10.48 -6.56
CA TYR A 160 -6.19 10.55 -7.77
C TYR A 160 -4.73 10.80 -7.43
N LYS A 161 -3.85 10.07 -8.12
CA LYS A 161 -2.42 10.33 -8.07
C LYS A 161 -1.77 10.04 -9.42
N LYS A 162 -0.83 10.90 -9.77
CA LYS A 162 0.11 10.74 -10.86
C LYS A 162 1.51 10.47 -10.30
N THR A 163 2.28 9.62 -10.96
CA THR A 163 3.65 9.30 -10.57
C THR A 163 4.52 9.24 -11.81
N TYR A 164 5.75 9.75 -11.67
CA TYR A 164 6.78 9.72 -12.70
C TYR A 164 7.89 8.78 -12.23
N ASN A 165 8.10 7.68 -12.95
CA ASN A 165 9.15 6.72 -12.67
C ASN A 165 10.33 6.99 -13.61
N PRO A 166 11.48 7.43 -13.11
CA PRO A 166 12.64 7.70 -13.96
C PRO A 166 13.16 6.39 -14.56
N ILE A 167 13.34 6.35 -15.88
CA ILE A 167 14.06 5.29 -16.56
C ILE A 167 15.53 5.68 -16.56
N LEU A 168 16.36 4.95 -15.82
CA LEU A 168 17.81 5.11 -15.87
C LEU A 168 18.35 4.52 -17.17
N ASN A 169 18.47 5.33 -18.22
CA ASN A 169 19.26 4.98 -19.39
C ASN A 169 20.74 5.30 -19.10
N LEU A 170 21.53 4.26 -18.80
CA LEU A 170 22.95 4.41 -18.46
C LEU A 170 23.81 4.90 -19.62
N ASN A 171 23.30 4.89 -20.86
CA ASN A 171 24.08 5.17 -22.06
C ASN A 171 23.96 6.62 -22.56
N ASP A 172 22.81 7.30 -22.37
CA ASP A 172 22.53 8.55 -23.09
C ASP A 172 22.38 9.82 -22.22
N TYR A 173 22.53 9.74 -20.89
CA TYR A 173 22.30 10.88 -19.97
C TYR A 173 20.92 11.59 -20.12
N THR A 174 20.03 11.09 -20.99
CA THR A 174 18.66 11.56 -21.14
C THR A 174 17.80 10.99 -20.03
N ARG A 175 16.91 11.82 -19.47
CA ARG A 175 15.94 11.39 -18.46
C ARG A 175 14.60 11.11 -19.14
N GLU A 176 14.36 9.84 -19.43
CA GLU A 176 13.02 9.37 -19.79
C GLU A 176 12.23 9.05 -18.51
N TYR A 177 10.92 9.26 -18.52
CA TYR A 177 10.05 8.96 -17.40
C TYR A 177 8.83 8.19 -17.86
N ASP A 178 8.55 7.08 -17.18
CA ASP A 178 7.27 6.40 -17.28
C ASP A 178 6.26 7.16 -16.42
N THR A 179 5.06 7.37 -16.94
CA THR A 179 3.97 8.06 -16.23
C THR A 179 2.88 7.07 -15.90
N LEU A 180 2.50 7.03 -14.63
CA LEU A 180 1.37 6.24 -14.12
C LEU A 180 0.36 7.17 -13.47
N GLU A 181 -0.91 7.00 -13.82
CA GLU A 181 -2.02 7.73 -13.20
C GLU A 181 -3.10 6.75 -12.75
N TYR A 182 -3.57 6.91 -11.52
CA TYR A 182 -4.61 6.08 -10.92
C TYR A 182 -5.72 6.95 -10.32
N TRP A 183 -6.96 6.54 -10.58
CA TRP A 183 -8.16 7.00 -9.87
C TRP A 183 -8.73 5.81 -9.09
N VAL A 184 -8.85 5.95 -7.77
CA VAL A 184 -9.27 4.89 -6.86
C VAL A 184 -10.50 5.35 -6.11
N ALA A 185 -11.64 4.70 -6.33
CA ALA A 185 -12.90 5.02 -5.67
C ALA A 185 -13.12 4.18 -4.41
N LYS A 186 -13.74 4.80 -3.41
CA LYS A 186 -14.08 4.14 -2.14
C LYS A 186 -15.03 2.96 -2.37
N ASN A 187 -14.77 1.83 -1.72
CA ASN A 187 -15.51 0.56 -1.82
C ASN A 187 -15.57 -0.03 -3.25
N VAL A 188 -14.74 0.48 -4.16
CA VAL A 188 -14.71 0.04 -5.56
C VAL A 188 -13.29 -0.34 -5.97
N GLY A 189 -12.27 0.44 -5.63
CA GLY A 189 -10.89 0.22 -6.09
C GLY A 189 -10.57 1.07 -7.32
N VAL A 190 -9.66 0.60 -8.17
CA VAL A 190 -9.20 1.38 -9.34
C VAL A 190 -10.34 1.53 -10.35
N ILE A 191 -10.77 2.76 -10.60
CA ILE A 191 -11.83 3.06 -11.58
C ILE A 191 -11.24 3.52 -12.93
N LYS A 192 -10.04 4.09 -12.91
CA LYS A 192 -9.32 4.51 -14.11
C LYS A 192 -7.82 4.39 -13.87
N LYS A 193 -7.09 3.89 -14.86
CA LYS A 193 -5.63 3.78 -14.86
C LYS A 193 -5.09 4.26 -16.19
N ILE A 194 -3.99 5.00 -16.19
CA ILE A 194 -3.25 5.36 -17.41
C ILE A 194 -1.80 4.96 -17.22
N ILE A 195 -1.28 4.19 -18.17
CA ILE A 195 0.13 3.83 -18.29
C ILE A 195 0.67 4.53 -19.53
N ARG A 196 1.73 5.32 -19.37
CA ARG A 196 2.50 5.86 -20.50
C ARG A 196 3.98 5.57 -20.26
N ASN A 197 4.51 4.57 -20.93
CA ASN A 197 5.92 4.21 -20.92
C ASN A 197 6.40 3.99 -22.36
N LYS A 198 7.68 3.66 -22.55
CA LYS A 198 8.25 3.42 -23.89
C LYS A 198 7.70 2.17 -24.61
N TYR A 199 7.07 1.26 -23.87
CA TYR A 199 6.54 -0.01 -24.38
C TYR A 199 5.02 0.03 -24.58
N GLU A 200 4.32 0.82 -23.78
CA GLU A 200 2.87 0.80 -23.62
C GLU A 200 2.31 2.20 -23.43
N ASN A 201 1.16 2.45 -24.06
CA ASN A 201 0.40 3.67 -23.89
C ASN A 201 -1.08 3.31 -23.82
N HIS A 202 -1.50 2.89 -22.63
CA HIS A 202 -2.82 2.32 -22.41
C HIS A 202 -3.61 3.11 -21.38
N THR A 203 -4.90 3.32 -21.67
CA THR A 203 -5.88 3.83 -20.70
C THR A 203 -6.94 2.79 -20.41
N TYR A 204 -7.12 2.49 -19.13
CA TYR A 204 -8.10 1.55 -18.62
C TYR A 204 -9.24 2.31 -17.96
N TYR A 205 -10.47 1.95 -18.31
CA TYR A 205 -11.68 2.49 -17.70
C TYR A 205 -12.56 1.38 -17.15
N LEU A 206 -12.95 1.48 -15.88
CA LEU A 206 -13.76 0.46 -15.22
C LEU A 206 -15.17 0.38 -15.83
N LYS A 207 -15.52 -0.79 -16.35
CA LYS A 207 -16.83 -1.09 -16.93
C LYS A 207 -17.74 -1.78 -15.92
N ARG A 208 -17.23 -2.82 -15.23
CA ARG A 208 -17.97 -3.66 -14.28
C ARG A 208 -17.06 -4.11 -13.15
N TYR A 209 -17.61 -4.35 -11.99
CA TYR A 209 -16.87 -4.86 -10.84
C TYR A 209 -17.78 -5.68 -9.92
N ASN A 210 -17.15 -6.50 -9.08
CA ASN A 210 -17.71 -7.09 -7.88
C ASN A 210 -16.66 -6.94 -6.79
N VAL A 211 -17.06 -6.45 -5.62
CA VAL A 211 -16.14 -6.20 -4.50
C VAL A 211 -16.66 -6.91 -3.26
N ILE A 212 -15.76 -7.66 -2.62
CA ILE A 212 -15.95 -8.28 -1.31
C ILE A 212 -14.93 -7.63 -0.38
N GLN A 213 -15.36 -7.11 0.76
CA GLN A 213 -14.53 -6.49 1.81
C GLN A 213 -14.75 -7.21 3.13
#